data_AF-A0A3N5GCM6-F1
#
_entry.id   AF-A0A3N5GCM6-F1
#
_cell.length_a   1.000
_cell.length_b   1.000
_cell.length_c   1.000
_cell.angle_alpha   90.00
_cell.angle_beta   90.00
_cell.angle_gamma   90.00
#
_symmetry.space_group_name_H-M   'P 1'
#
loop_
_entity.id
_entity.type
_entity.pdbx_description
1 polymer ?
#
loop_
_entity_poly.entity_id
_entity_poly.type
_entity_poly.pdbx_seq_one_letter_code
_entity_poly.pdbx_strand_id
1 'polypeptide(L)'
;MTYFLPLPLQEVQAAEGKPVMFHCTAGKDRTGFAAAILLRILGVPQETVMQDYMLSRSYALEARSRDVFILRLTKGKETAGIVEKLSGVEAAYLQAAFETIDAEYGSFENYVRDGLGLDDTEVAALRASLLEK
;
A
#
# COMPACT_ATOMS: atom_id res chain seq x y z
N MET A 1 -8.42 17.00 17.41
CA MET A 1 -7.38 16.05 16.97
C MET A 1 -7.50 16.00 15.46
N THR A 2 -6.53 16.55 14.74
CA THR A 2 -6.64 16.78 13.29
C THR A 2 -6.42 15.45 12.58
N TYR A 3 -7.48 14.88 12.00
CA TYR A 3 -7.39 13.67 11.18
C TYR A 3 -6.61 14.01 9.91
N PHE A 4 -5.42 13.45 9.75
CA PHE A 4 -4.64 13.57 8.52
C PHE A 4 -5.10 12.48 7.58
N LEU A 5 -5.97 12.85 6.62
CA LEU A 5 -6.14 12.04 5.43
C LEU A 5 -4.75 11.84 4.80
N PRO A 6 -4.35 10.61 4.45
CA PRO A 6 -3.08 10.38 3.80
C PRO A 6 -3.08 11.16 2.49
N LEU A 7 -2.08 12.04 2.31
CA LEU A 7 -1.93 12.94 1.15
C LEU A 7 -2.32 12.31 -0.20
N PRO A 8 -1.95 11.05 -0.52
CA PRO A 8 -2.35 10.44 -1.79
C PRO A 8 -3.86 10.37 -2.04
N LEU A 9 -4.68 10.12 -1.01
CA LEU A 9 -6.13 9.98 -1.20
C LEU A 9 -6.79 11.33 -1.48
N GLN A 10 -6.28 12.42 -0.88
CA GLN A 10 -6.73 13.79 -1.17
C GLN A 10 -6.45 14.16 -2.63
N GLU A 11 -5.24 13.85 -3.13
CA GLU A 11 -4.86 14.11 -4.51
C GLU A 11 -5.70 13.28 -5.50
N VAL A 12 -5.98 12.01 -5.16
CA VAL A 12 -6.85 11.15 -5.97
C VAL A 12 -8.27 11.70 -6.05
N GLN A 13 -8.82 12.18 -4.93
CA GLN A 13 -10.15 12.80 -4.91
C GLN A 13 -10.18 14.11 -5.71
N ALA A 14 -9.17 14.98 -5.54
CA ALA A 14 -9.05 16.25 -6.24
C ALA A 14 -8.82 16.11 -7.75
N ALA A 15 -8.33 14.95 -8.20
CA ALA A 15 -8.10 14.68 -9.61
C ALA A 15 -9.39 14.42 -10.41
N GLU A 16 -10.53 14.17 -9.75
CA GLU A 16 -11.84 13.99 -10.39
C GLU A 16 -11.81 12.96 -11.55
N GLY A 17 -11.18 11.81 -11.32
CA GLY A 17 -11.06 10.73 -12.31
C GLY A 17 -9.94 10.90 -13.33
N LYS A 18 -9.13 11.96 -13.24
CA LYS A 18 -7.89 12.09 -14.03
C LYS A 18 -6.81 11.14 -13.51
N PRO A 19 -5.86 10.71 -14.35
CA PRO A 19 -4.75 9.88 -13.92
C PRO A 19 -3.91 10.54 -12.82
N VAL A 20 -3.63 9.81 -11.74
CA VAL A 20 -2.77 10.24 -10.62
C VAL A 20 -1.64 9.25 -10.43
N MET A 21 -0.42 9.76 -10.24
CA MET A 21 0.74 8.97 -9.81
C MET A 21 1.17 9.46 -8.44
N PHE A 22 1.23 8.55 -7.46
CA PHE A 22 1.81 8.80 -6.15
C PHE A 22 2.94 7.81 -5.89
N HIS A 23 4.02 8.28 -5.26
CA HIS A 23 5.18 7.46 -4.97
C HIS A 23 5.78 7.81 -3.60
N CYS A 24 6.66 6.94 -3.12
CA CYS A 24 7.58 7.21 -2.01
C CYS A 24 9.01 7.04 -2.52
N THR A 25 10.00 6.83 -1.65
CA THR A 25 11.39 6.65 -2.08
C THR A 25 11.59 5.39 -2.93
N ALA A 26 11.06 4.25 -2.46
CA ALA A 26 11.22 2.95 -3.12
C ALA A 26 9.93 2.46 -3.80
N GLY A 27 8.82 3.20 -3.66
CA GLY A 27 7.53 2.83 -4.23
C GLY A 27 6.84 1.62 -3.59
N LYS A 28 7.34 1.09 -2.46
CA LYS A 28 6.88 -0.20 -1.91
C LYS A 28 6.03 -0.11 -0.64
N ASP A 29 6.53 0.53 0.43
CA ASP A 29 5.87 0.46 1.75
C ASP A 29 4.74 1.48 1.87
N ARG A 30 5.07 2.78 1.88
CA ARG A 30 4.08 3.88 1.98
C ARG A 30 3.16 3.94 0.76
N THR A 31 3.72 3.71 -0.43
CA THR A 31 2.95 3.63 -1.68
C THR A 31 2.05 2.41 -1.70
N GLY A 32 2.57 1.23 -1.37
CA GLY A 32 1.78 0.00 -1.33
C GLY A 32 0.67 0.05 -0.28
N PHE A 33 0.94 0.64 0.89
CA PHE A 33 -0.11 0.88 1.90
C PHE A 33 -1.20 1.82 1.37
N ALA A 34 -0.83 2.98 0.81
CA ALA A 34 -1.81 3.92 0.26
C ALA A 34 -2.66 3.31 -0.87
N ALA A 35 -2.03 2.56 -1.78
CA ALA A 35 -2.73 1.83 -2.83
C ALA A 35 -3.67 0.76 -2.25
N ALA A 36 -3.22 0.00 -1.26
CA ALA A 36 -4.03 -1.02 -0.62
C ALA A 36 -5.27 -0.45 0.08
N ILE A 37 -5.12 0.68 0.78
CA ILE A 37 -6.24 1.39 1.40
C ILE A 37 -7.23 1.89 0.34
N LEU A 38 -6.74 2.49 -0.75
CA LEU A 38 -7.58 2.96 -1.84
C LEU A 38 -8.38 1.81 -2.48
N LEU A 39 -7.72 0.70 -2.82
CA LEU A 39 -8.38 -0.47 -3.40
C LEU A 39 -9.44 -1.05 -2.46
N ARG A 40 -9.16 -1.10 -1.15
CA ARG A 40 -10.15 -1.52 -0.14
C ARG A 40 -11.35 -0.56 -0.06
N ILE A 41 -11.13 0.75 -0.12
CA ILE A 41 -12.22 1.76 -0.20
C ILE A 41 -13.08 1.52 -1.44
N LEU A 42 -12.46 1.19 -2.57
CA LEU A 42 -13.13 0.86 -3.83
C LEU A 42 -13.88 -0.49 -3.80
N GLY A 43 -13.77 -1.26 -2.72
CA GLY A 43 -14.46 -2.54 -2.54
C GLY A 43 -13.74 -3.74 -3.16
N VAL A 44 -12.46 -3.60 -3.53
CA VAL A 44 -11.65 -4.70 -4.03
C VAL A 44 -11.41 -5.72 -2.92
N PRO A 45 -11.57 -7.05 -3.17
CA PRO A 45 -11.33 -8.07 -2.17
C PRO A 45 -9.91 -7.99 -1.59
N GLN A 46 -9.78 -8.19 -0.27
CA GLN A 46 -8.49 -8.10 0.42
C GLN A 46 -7.42 -9.05 -0.16
N GLU A 47 -7.81 -10.21 -0.67
CA GLU A 47 -6.90 -11.14 -1.34
C GLU A 47 -6.29 -10.52 -2.61
N THR A 48 -7.11 -9.89 -3.45
CA THR A 48 -6.65 -9.19 -4.65
C THR A 48 -5.75 -8.00 -4.30
N VAL A 49 -6.08 -7.27 -3.23
CA VAL A 49 -5.24 -6.18 -2.71
C VAL A 49 -3.88 -6.69 -2.25
N MET A 50 -3.84 -7.85 -1.58
CA MET A 50 -2.59 -8.48 -1.16
C MET A 50 -1.76 -8.95 -2.36
N GLN A 51 -2.42 -9.50 -3.39
CA GLN A 51 -1.75 -9.89 -4.63
C GLN A 51 -1.08 -8.69 -5.32
N ASP A 52 -1.79 -7.56 -5.44
CA ASP A 52 -1.25 -6.32 -6.00
C ASP A 52 -0.04 -5.81 -5.19
N TYR A 53 -0.16 -5.74 -3.86
CA TYR A 53 0.95 -5.37 -2.99
C TYR A 53 2.19 -6.26 -3.20
N MET A 54 1.99 -7.57 -3.31
CA MET A 54 3.07 -8.54 -3.48
C MET A 54 3.77 -8.46 -4.84
N LEU A 55 3.17 -7.86 -5.88
CA LEU A 55 3.86 -7.56 -7.14
C LEU A 55 5.05 -6.61 -6.93
N SER A 56 4.99 -5.74 -5.91
CA SER A 56 6.13 -4.88 -5.55
C SER A 56 7.37 -5.70 -5.18
N ARG A 57 7.21 -6.92 -4.63
CA ARG A 57 8.33 -7.79 -4.29
C ARG A 57 9.09 -8.22 -5.53
N SER A 58 8.40 -8.73 -6.55
CA SER A 58 9.06 -9.21 -7.77
C SER A 58 9.87 -8.11 -8.45
N TYR A 59 9.27 -6.94 -8.63
CA TYR A 59 9.96 -5.80 -9.24
C TYR A 59 11.14 -5.28 -8.39
N ALA A 60 10.96 -5.20 -7.06
CA ALA A 60 12.01 -4.74 -6.15
C ALA A 60 13.21 -5.69 -6.07
N LEU A 61 12.99 -6.99 -6.22
CA LEU A 61 14.04 -8.00 -6.25
C LEU A 61 14.73 -8.08 -7.60
N GLU A 62 13.97 -7.97 -8.69
CA GLU A 62 14.53 -7.91 -10.05
C GLU A 62 15.50 -6.73 -10.19
N ALA A 63 15.07 -5.54 -9.76
CA ALA A 63 15.87 -4.31 -9.82
C ALA A 63 17.17 -4.36 -9.00
N ARG A 64 17.26 -5.25 -7.99
CA ARG A 64 18.44 -5.41 -7.11
C ARG A 64 19.11 -6.78 -7.21
N SER A 65 18.76 -7.56 -8.22
CA SER A 65 19.28 -8.92 -8.42
C SER A 65 20.82 -8.95 -8.43
N ARG A 66 21.45 -7.99 -9.12
CA ARG A 66 22.92 -7.85 -9.16
C ARG A 66 23.53 -7.56 -7.79
N ASP A 67 22.94 -6.65 -7.03
CA ASP A 67 23.47 -6.23 -5.73
C ASP A 67 23.34 -7.36 -4.71
N VAL A 68 22.19 -8.05 -4.70
CA VAL A 68 21.96 -9.24 -3.87
C VAL A 68 22.95 -10.36 -4.24
N PHE A 69 23.23 -10.55 -5.53
CA PHE A 69 24.22 -11.52 -5.99
C PHE A 69 25.64 -11.18 -5.51
N ILE A 70 26.08 -9.92 -5.65
CA ILE A 70 27.39 -9.46 -5.18
C ILE A 70 27.50 -9.61 -3.65
N LEU A 71 26.45 -9.24 -2.90
CA LEU A 71 26.42 -9.42 -1.46
C LEU A 71 26.54 -10.88 -1.06
N ARG A 72 25.88 -11.79 -1.80
CA ARG A 72 25.96 -13.23 -1.53
C ARG A 72 27.39 -13.76 -1.71
N LEU A 73 28.14 -13.23 -2.66
CA LEU A 73 29.55 -13.59 -2.90
C LEU A 73 30.52 -12.95 -1.90
N THR A 74 30.27 -11.70 -1.49
CA THR A 74 31.23 -10.89 -0.72
C THR A 74 30.98 -10.88 0.78
N LYS A 75 29.74 -11.09 1.22
CA LYS A 75 29.29 -11.03 2.62
C LYS A 75 28.55 -12.29 3.08
N GLY A 76 28.27 -13.22 2.17
CA GLY A 76 27.61 -14.49 2.47
C GLY A 76 26.09 -14.46 2.33
N LYS A 77 25.48 -15.65 2.38
CA LYS A 77 24.04 -15.85 2.12
C LYS A 77 23.13 -15.15 3.13
N GLU A 78 23.53 -15.09 4.39
CA GLU A 78 22.73 -14.50 5.47
C GLU A 78 22.54 -12.99 5.27
N THR A 79 23.64 -12.24 5.10
CA THR A 79 23.59 -10.80 4.86
C THR A 79 22.81 -10.49 3.58
N ALA A 80 23.03 -11.25 2.50
CA ALA A 80 22.27 -11.09 1.27
C ALA A 80 20.75 -11.30 1.49
N GLY A 81 20.36 -12.32 2.27
CA GLY A 81 18.96 -12.58 2.59
C GLY A 81 18.29 -11.49 3.43
N ILE A 82 19.02 -10.85 4.35
CA ILE A 82 18.52 -9.69 5.10
C ILE A 82 18.26 -8.53 4.14
N VAL A 83 19.23 -8.20 3.29
CA VAL A 83 19.10 -7.11 2.32
C VAL A 83 17.97 -7.40 1.33
N GLU A 84 17.83 -8.64 0.87
CA GLU A 84 16.73 -9.08 0.00
C GLU A 84 15.35 -8.81 0.61
N LYS A 85 15.16 -9.18 1.89
CA LYS A 85 13.89 -8.93 2.61
C LYS A 85 13.63 -7.44 2.84
N LEU A 86 14.65 -6.67 3.22
CA LEU A 86 14.54 -5.21 3.41
C LEU A 86 14.28 -4.49 2.09
N SER A 87 14.78 -5.08 1.01
CA SER A 87 14.61 -4.59 -0.34
C SER A 87 13.17 -4.80 -0.83
N GLY A 88 12.62 -5.98 -0.62
CA GLY A 88 11.26 -6.32 -1.04
C GLY A 88 10.16 -5.87 -0.08
N VAL A 89 9.03 -6.55 -0.23
CA VAL A 89 7.89 -6.54 0.68
C VAL A 89 7.55 -7.97 1.07
N GLU A 90 6.92 -8.14 2.22
CA GLU A 90 6.42 -9.41 2.74
C GLU A 90 4.92 -9.26 3.04
N ALA A 91 4.12 -10.30 2.80
CA ALA A 91 2.68 -10.25 3.04
C ALA A 91 2.36 -9.89 4.51
N ALA A 92 3.21 -10.34 5.43
CA ALA A 92 3.12 -10.02 6.85
C ALA A 92 3.12 -8.51 7.15
N TYR A 93 3.74 -7.67 6.30
CA TYR A 93 3.81 -6.23 6.53
C TYR A 93 2.46 -5.56 6.29
N LEU A 94 1.80 -5.86 5.16
CA LEU A 94 0.47 -5.33 4.88
C LEU A 94 -0.59 -6.00 5.76
N GLN A 95 -0.43 -7.29 6.06
CA GLN A 95 -1.31 -8.02 6.97
C GLN A 95 -1.29 -7.39 8.37
N ALA A 96 -0.12 -7.10 8.93
CA ALA A 96 -0.01 -6.42 10.21
C ALA A 96 -0.68 -5.04 10.21
N ALA A 97 -0.65 -4.32 9.09
CA ALA A 97 -1.34 -3.04 8.95
C ALA A 97 -2.87 -3.21 9.02
N PHE A 98 -3.43 -4.21 8.34
CA PHE A 98 -4.87 -4.51 8.43
C PHE A 98 -5.27 -5.00 9.83
N GLU A 99 -4.48 -5.87 10.45
CA GLU A 99 -4.72 -6.32 11.82
C GLU A 99 -4.68 -5.16 12.82
N THR A 100 -3.78 -4.20 12.61
CA THR A 100 -3.72 -2.98 13.44
C THR A 100 -4.96 -2.11 13.22
N ILE A 101 -5.44 -1.98 11.97
CA ILE A 101 -6.68 -1.27 11.65
C ILE A 101 -7.86 -1.91 12.41
N ASP A 102 -8.00 -3.22 12.33
CA ASP A 102 -9.09 -3.94 13.00
C ASP A 102 -8.97 -3.85 14.53
N ALA A 103 -7.76 -3.92 15.09
CA ALA A 103 -7.53 -3.83 16.53
C ALA A 103 -7.82 -2.44 17.10
N GLU A 104 -7.43 -1.37 16.39
CA GLU A 104 -7.52 0.01 16.88
C GLU A 104 -8.87 0.67 16.55
N TYR A 105 -9.48 0.31 15.42
CA TYR A 105 -10.73 0.93 14.93
C TYR A 105 -11.93 -0.02 14.96
N GLY A 106 -11.73 -1.32 15.20
CA GLY A 106 -12.79 -2.33 15.25
C GLY A 106 -13.28 -2.81 13.88
N SER A 107 -13.11 -2.01 12.82
CA SER A 107 -13.30 -2.42 11.44
C SER A 107 -12.58 -1.49 10.47
N PHE A 108 -12.44 -1.94 9.23
CA PHE A 108 -11.91 -1.12 8.14
C PHE A 108 -12.78 0.13 7.88
N GLU A 109 -14.11 0.00 7.94
CA GLU A 109 -15.04 1.12 7.75
C GLU A 109 -14.89 2.20 8.83
N ASN A 110 -14.68 1.79 10.08
CA ASN A 110 -14.38 2.71 11.16
C ASN A 110 -13.02 3.38 10.97
N TYR A 111 -12.01 2.66 10.45
CA TYR A 111 -10.74 3.30 10.09
C TYR A 111 -10.90 4.33 8.97
N VAL A 112 -11.73 4.06 7.95
CA VAL A 112 -12.02 5.04 6.90
C VAL A 112 -12.70 6.28 7.47
N ARG A 113 -13.71 6.10 8.33
CA ARG A 113 -14.45 7.22 8.93
C ARG A 113 -13.64 7.99 9.97
N ASP A 114 -13.14 7.28 10.96
CA ASP A 114 -12.56 7.88 12.17
C ASP A 114 -11.04 8.03 12.06
N GLY A 115 -10.36 7.16 11.30
CA GLY A 115 -8.91 7.24 11.09
C GLY A 115 -8.54 8.19 9.95
N LEU A 116 -9.16 8.00 8.77
CA LEU A 116 -8.90 8.81 7.59
C LEU A 116 -9.76 10.08 7.55
N GLY A 117 -10.88 10.12 8.27
CA GLY A 117 -11.80 11.26 8.24
C GLY A 117 -12.68 11.30 6.99
N LEU A 118 -12.85 10.17 6.29
CA LEU A 118 -13.64 10.08 5.06
C LEU A 118 -15.09 9.71 5.37
N ASP A 119 -16.03 10.56 4.95
CA ASP A 119 -17.45 10.25 5.06
C ASP A 119 -17.97 9.38 3.88
N ASP A 120 -19.22 8.93 3.99
CA ASP A 120 -19.84 8.07 2.98
C ASP A 120 -19.99 8.78 1.61
N THR A 121 -20.09 10.12 1.60
CA THR A 121 -20.19 10.93 0.37
C THR A 121 -18.85 10.97 -0.35
N GLU A 122 -17.75 11.13 0.38
CA GLU A 122 -16.40 11.12 -0.17
C GLU A 122 -16.02 9.72 -0.69
N VAL A 123 -16.38 8.67 0.06
CA VAL A 123 -16.20 7.27 -0.40
C VAL A 123 -16.99 7.01 -1.68
N ALA A 124 -18.25 7.47 -1.75
CA ALA A 124 -19.07 7.34 -2.95
C ALA A 124 -18.47 8.10 -4.15
N ALA A 125 -17.93 9.30 -3.93
CA ALA A 125 -17.27 10.10 -4.96
C ALA A 125 -15.99 9.42 -5.51
N LEU A 126 -15.18 8.84 -4.63
CA LEU A 126 -14.01 8.04 -5.04
C LEU A 126 -14.42 6.83 -5.88
N ARG A 127 -15.45 6.10 -5.47
CA ARG A 127 -15.97 4.95 -6.24
C ARG A 127 -16.51 5.37 -7.61
N ALA A 128 -17.28 6.45 -7.65
CA ALA A 128 -17.87 6.95 -8.89
C ALA A 128 -16.84 7.47 -9.90
N SER A 129 -15.68 7.96 -9.43
CA SER A 129 -14.62 8.49 -10.29
C SER A 129 -13.62 7.44 -10.78
N LEU A 130 -13.47 6.32 -10.05
CA LEU A 130 -12.43 5.31 -10.32
C LEU A 130 -12.95 3.96 -10.81
N LEU A 131 -14.27 3.71 -10.76
CA LEU A 131 -14.88 2.47 -11.25
C LEU A 131 -15.59 2.69 -12.58
N GLU A 132 -15.65 1.64 -13.40
CA GLU A 132 -16.45 1.62 -14.63
C GLU A 132 -17.95 1.74 -14.33
N LYS A 133 -18.71 2.24 -15.30
CA LYS A 133 -20.16 2.47 -15.21
C LYS A 133 -20.97 1.30 -15.74
#